data_AF-A0A8X8Z878-F1
#
_entry.id   AF-A0A8X8Z878-F1
#
_cell.length_a   1.000
_cell.length_b   1.000
_cell.length_c   1.000
_cell.angle_alpha   90.00
_cell.angle_beta   90.00
_cell.angle_gamma   90.00
#
_symmetry.space_group_name_H-M   'P 1'
#
loop_
_entity.id
_entity.type
_entity.pdbx_description
1 polymer ?
#
loop_
_entity_poly.entity_id
_entity_poly.type
_entity_poly.pdbx_seq_one_letter_code
_entity_poly.pdbx_strand_id
1 'polypeptide(L)'
;MKDLVLNGWKSENGFWSGYLFQLEDALKQQFPKSNIRIRPHIHSKIIAWKKIYSSLRDILQHRGVGFNAYNDYKIECDDDLWYHIVKADTNAQFFRGKSWPYWEHWQVIFGYDRER
;
A
#
# COMPACT_ATOMS: atom_id res chain seq x y z
N MET A 1 -11.55 -0.35 1.82
CA MET A 1 -10.43 -0.43 2.80
C MET A 1 -10.32 0.85 3.61
N LYS A 2 -10.16 2.04 3.00
CA LYS A 2 -10.21 3.32 3.72
C LYS A 2 -11.51 3.50 4.50
N ASP A 3 -12.65 3.17 3.88
CA ASP A 3 -13.96 3.23 4.55
C ASP A 3 -14.08 2.29 5.75
N LEU A 4 -13.40 1.13 5.71
CA LEU A 4 -13.35 0.24 6.87
C LEU A 4 -12.63 0.93 8.03
N VAL A 5 -11.51 1.60 7.77
CA VAL A 5 -10.82 2.39 8.80
C VAL A 5 -11.73 3.47 9.36
N LEU A 6 -12.43 4.22 8.49
CA LEU A 6 -13.37 5.27 8.91
C LEU A 6 -14.56 4.73 9.72
N ASN A 7 -15.02 3.52 9.41
CA ASN A 7 -16.12 2.85 10.11
C ASN A 7 -15.68 2.05 11.34
N GLY A 8 -14.48 2.30 11.87
CA GLY A 8 -13.99 1.66 13.11
C GLY A 8 -13.56 0.20 12.97
N TRP A 9 -13.41 -0.31 11.74
CA TRP A 9 -12.97 -1.69 11.49
C TRP A 9 -11.45 -1.89 11.65
N LYS A 10 -10.72 -0.86 12.09
CA LYS A 10 -9.28 -0.91 12.36
C LYS A 10 -8.97 -0.42 13.77
N SER A 11 -8.18 -1.20 14.48
CA SER A 11 -7.56 -0.84 15.77
C SER A 11 -6.08 -0.48 15.55
N GLU A 12 -5.38 -0.04 16.61
CA GLU A 12 -3.92 0.16 16.58
C GLU A 12 -3.16 -1.12 16.19
N ASN A 13 -3.71 -2.30 16.50
CA ASN A 13 -3.10 -3.59 16.20
C ASN A 13 -3.52 -4.15 14.83
N GLY A 14 -4.21 -3.35 14.01
CA GLY A 14 -4.68 -3.74 12.68
C GLY A 14 -6.19 -3.96 12.60
N PHE A 15 -6.64 -4.55 11.49
CA PHE A 15 -8.06 -4.75 11.20
C PHE A 15 -8.70 -5.82 12.09
N TRP A 16 -9.96 -5.60 12.49
CA TRP A 16 -10.74 -6.58 13.24
C TRP A 16 -10.94 -7.88 12.47
N SER A 17 -11.12 -8.98 13.20
CA SER A 17 -11.44 -10.27 12.59
C SER A 17 -12.71 -10.14 11.73
N GLY A 18 -12.65 -10.73 10.55
CA GLY A 18 -13.77 -10.70 9.60
C GLY A 18 -13.86 -9.48 8.69
N TYR A 19 -12.93 -8.50 8.76
CA TYR A 19 -12.91 -7.37 7.81
C TYR A 19 -12.86 -7.81 6.32
N LEU A 20 -12.31 -9.00 6.04
CA LEU A 20 -12.30 -9.58 4.70
C LEU A 20 -13.71 -9.90 4.19
N PHE A 21 -14.64 -10.28 5.06
CA PHE A 21 -16.05 -10.49 4.69
C PHE A 21 -16.72 -9.16 4.33
N GLN A 22 -16.42 -8.08 5.06
CA GLN A 22 -16.91 -6.74 4.72
C GLN A 22 -16.41 -6.28 3.35
N LEU A 23 -15.15 -6.57 3.01
CA LEU A 23 -14.60 -6.29 1.68
C LEU A 23 -15.27 -7.14 0.59
N GLU A 24 -15.49 -8.42 0.85
CA GLU A 24 -16.15 -9.30 -0.11
C GLU A 24 -17.60 -8.87 -0.37
N ASP A 25 -18.35 -8.53 0.68
CA ASP A 25 -19.73 -8.05 0.56
C ASP A 25 -19.80 -6.73 -0.22
N ALA A 26 -18.95 -5.75 0.12
CA ALA A 26 -18.88 -4.49 -0.62
C ALA A 26 -18.52 -4.70 -2.11
N LEU A 27 -17.62 -5.63 -2.41
CA LEU A 27 -17.26 -5.98 -3.79
C LEU A 27 -18.40 -6.69 -4.53
N LYS A 28 -19.17 -7.54 -3.87
CA LYS A 28 -20.37 -8.17 -4.43
C LYS A 28 -21.46 -7.13 -4.70
N GLN A 29 -21.65 -6.16 -3.81
CA GLN A 29 -22.61 -5.08 -4.02
C GLN A 29 -22.24 -4.19 -5.21
N GLN A 30 -20.96 -3.80 -5.33
CA GLN A 30 -20.48 -2.97 -6.43
C GLN A 30 -20.36 -3.74 -7.76
N PHE A 31 -19.96 -5.01 -7.70
CA PHE A 31 -19.73 -5.86 -8.87
C PHE A 31 -20.44 -7.21 -8.70
N PRO A 32 -21.79 -7.25 -8.79
CA PRO A 32 -22.57 -8.45 -8.50
C PRO A 32 -22.27 -9.65 -9.40
N LYS A 33 -21.77 -9.40 -10.62
CA LYS A 33 -21.39 -10.44 -11.58
C LYS A 33 -19.95 -10.95 -11.41
N SER A 34 -19.18 -10.36 -10.50
CA SER A 34 -17.80 -10.78 -10.25
C SER A 34 -17.79 -12.04 -9.38
N ASN A 35 -16.89 -12.99 -9.67
CA ASN A 35 -16.63 -14.15 -8.81
C ASN A 35 -15.48 -13.86 -7.82
N ILE A 36 -15.36 -12.61 -7.36
CA ILE A 36 -14.32 -12.22 -6.42
C ILE A 36 -14.68 -12.78 -5.05
N ARG A 37 -13.73 -13.50 -4.45
CA ARG A 37 -13.87 -14.14 -3.14
C ARG A 37 -12.76 -13.74 -2.18
N ILE A 38 -13.00 -13.89 -0.88
CA ILE A 38 -11.99 -13.67 0.17
C ILE A 38 -10.69 -14.40 -0.15
N ARG A 39 -10.80 -15.70 -0.44
CA ARG A 39 -9.72 -16.53 -0.98
C ARG A 39 -10.14 -17.08 -2.35
N PRO A 40 -9.24 -17.09 -3.35
CA PRO A 40 -7.85 -16.64 -3.28
C PRO A 40 -7.67 -15.12 -3.50
N HIS A 41 -8.69 -14.40 -3.94
CA HIS A 41 -8.51 -13.09 -4.59
C HIS A 41 -8.19 -11.93 -3.63
N ILE A 42 -9.10 -11.63 -2.69
CA ILE A 42 -8.97 -10.45 -1.83
C ILE A 42 -7.76 -10.57 -0.93
N HIS A 43 -7.59 -11.74 -0.30
CA HIS A 43 -6.46 -12.02 0.59
C HIS A 43 -5.11 -11.87 -0.14
N SER A 44 -4.97 -12.45 -1.34
CA SER A 44 -3.71 -12.34 -2.10
C SER A 44 -3.44 -10.90 -2.52
N LYS A 45 -4.48 -10.14 -2.89
CA LYS A 45 -4.33 -8.73 -3.27
C LYS A 45 -3.89 -7.86 -2.09
N ILE A 46 -4.44 -8.08 -0.90
CA ILE A 46 -4.04 -7.34 0.32
C ILE A 46 -2.58 -7.65 0.68
N ILE A 47 -2.15 -8.92 0.61
CA ILE A 47 -0.75 -9.28 0.84
C ILE A 47 0.16 -8.57 -0.15
N ALA A 48 -0.20 -8.56 -1.43
CA ALA A 48 0.59 -7.86 -2.45
C ALA A 48 0.67 -6.35 -2.17
N TRP A 49 -0.45 -5.71 -1.81
CA TRP A 49 -0.47 -4.28 -1.45
C TRP A 49 0.35 -3.97 -0.20
N LYS A 50 0.28 -4.81 0.84
CA LYS A 50 1.12 -4.64 2.05
C LYS A 50 2.61 -4.70 1.71
N LYS A 51 3.03 -5.62 0.85
CA LYS A 51 4.43 -5.72 0.38
C LYS A 51 4.87 -4.46 -0.37
N ILE A 52 4.06 -3.99 -1.32
CA ILE A 52 4.36 -2.77 -2.08
C ILE A 52 4.42 -1.56 -1.14
N TYR A 53 3.50 -1.46 -0.17
CA TYR A 53 3.49 -0.38 0.81
C TYR A 53 4.76 -0.38 1.66
N SER A 54 5.17 -1.53 2.19
CA SER A 54 6.41 -1.67 2.97
C SER A 54 7.63 -1.23 2.16
N SER A 55 7.82 -1.76 0.94
CA SER A 55 8.94 -1.32 0.09
C SER A 55 8.91 0.18 -0.21
N LEU A 56 7.75 0.75 -0.54
CA LEU A 56 7.63 2.18 -0.81
C LEU A 56 7.89 3.03 0.45
N ARG A 57 7.42 2.58 1.61
CA ARG A 57 7.68 3.22 2.90
C ARG A 57 9.17 3.24 3.21
N ASP A 58 9.87 2.14 2.99
CA ASP A 58 11.30 2.03 3.27
C ASP A 58 12.10 2.95 2.34
N ILE A 59 11.76 2.99 1.05
CA ILE A 59 12.36 3.93 0.08
C ILE A 59 12.17 5.39 0.53
N LEU A 60 10.96 5.76 0.94
CA LEU A 60 10.63 7.14 1.35
C LEU A 60 11.19 7.52 2.72
N GLN A 61 11.73 6.58 3.51
CA GLN A 61 12.43 6.89 4.77
C GLN A 61 13.86 7.39 4.55
N HIS A 62 14.44 7.18 3.37
CA HIS A 62 15.77 7.69 3.05
C HIS A 62 15.78 9.22 2.98
N ARG A 63 16.76 9.85 3.64
CA ARG A 63 16.96 11.30 3.54
C ARG A 63 17.24 11.69 2.09
N GLY A 64 16.60 12.74 1.61
CA GLY A 64 16.72 13.20 0.22
C GLY A 64 15.86 12.43 -0.78
N VAL A 65 14.97 11.55 -0.30
CA VAL A 65 13.94 10.91 -1.13
C VAL A 65 12.58 11.51 -0.79
N GLY A 66 11.81 11.84 -1.84
CA GLY A 66 10.46 12.35 -1.69
C GLY A 66 9.63 12.11 -2.95
N PHE A 67 8.40 12.60 -2.96
CA PHE A 67 7.64 12.73 -4.19
C PHE A 67 8.00 14.03 -4.91
N ASN A 68 7.94 13.99 -6.23
CA ASN A 68 8.25 15.18 -7.02
C ASN A 68 7.22 16.30 -6.84
N ALA A 69 7.64 17.52 -7.16
CA ALA A 69 6.79 18.71 -7.09
C ALA A 69 5.74 18.80 -8.22
N TYR A 70 5.79 17.91 -9.22
CA TYR A 70 4.88 17.90 -10.35
C TYR A 70 3.50 17.30 -10.04
N ASN A 71 3.27 16.93 -8.77
CA ASN A 71 2.02 16.33 -8.30
C ASN A 71 1.65 15.02 -9.03
N ASP A 72 2.64 14.35 -9.64
CA ASP A 72 2.45 13.06 -10.31
C ASP A 72 2.81 11.87 -9.39
N TYR A 73 3.22 12.17 -8.16
CA TYR A 73 3.54 11.21 -7.10
C TYR A 73 4.62 10.20 -7.50
N LYS A 74 5.58 10.58 -8.35
CA LYS A 74 6.78 9.77 -8.62
C LYS A 74 7.88 10.10 -7.63
N ILE A 75 8.74 9.11 -7.37
CA ILE A 75 9.87 9.24 -6.46
C ILE A 75 10.93 10.13 -7.11
N GLU A 76 11.33 11.17 -6.41
CA GLU A 76 12.43 12.08 -6.76
C GLU A 76 13.55 11.93 -5.73
N CYS A 77 14.74 11.60 -6.23
CA CYS A 77 15.98 11.53 -5.46
C CYS A 77 17.19 11.53 -6.42
N ASP A 78 18.36 11.79 -5.86
CA ASP A 78 19.64 11.75 -6.58
C ASP A 78 19.95 10.36 -7.16
N ASP A 79 20.66 10.31 -8.30
CA ASP A 79 20.96 9.06 -9.00
C ASP A 79 21.90 8.13 -8.22
N ASP A 80 22.88 8.69 -7.49
CA ASP A 80 23.79 7.89 -6.66
C ASP A 80 23.02 7.32 -5.46
N LEU A 81 22.15 8.14 -4.85
CA LEU A 81 21.26 7.68 -3.79
C LEU A 81 20.32 6.58 -4.29
N TRP A 82 19.74 6.72 -5.48
CA TRP A 82 18.89 5.71 -6.09
C TRP A 82 19.64 4.40 -6.33
N TYR A 83 20.88 4.47 -6.83
CA TYR A 83 21.74 3.29 -7.02
C TYR A 83 21.95 2.53 -5.70
N HIS A 84 22.21 3.25 -4.60
CA HIS A 84 22.37 2.63 -3.28
C HIS A 84 21.09 1.98 -2.76
N ILE A 85 19.93 2.62 -2.97
CA ILE A 85 18.62 2.07 -2.59
C ILE A 85 18.35 0.77 -3.35
N VAL A 86 18.53 0.75 -4.67
CA VAL A 86 18.32 -0.44 -5.51
C VAL A 86 19.31 -1.55 -5.18
N LYS A 87 20.55 -1.22 -4.81
CA LYS A 87 21.55 -2.20 -4.37
C LYS A 87 21.15 -2.88 -3.05
N ALA A 88 20.46 -2.16 -2.17
CA ALA A 88 19.96 -2.69 -0.91
C ALA A 88 18.64 -3.48 -1.07
N ASP A 89 17.73 -3.00 -1.92
CA ASP A 89 16.48 -3.68 -2.30
C ASP A 89 16.31 -3.67 -3.82
N THR A 90 16.62 -4.79 -4.47
CA THR A 90 16.48 -4.94 -5.92
C THR A 90 15.03 -4.70 -6.39
N ASN A 91 14.02 -4.87 -5.52
CA ASN A 91 12.63 -4.60 -5.90
C ASN A 91 12.38 -3.10 -6.08
N ALA A 92 13.14 -2.22 -5.43
CA ALA A 92 13.00 -0.78 -5.53
C ALA A 92 13.15 -0.28 -6.97
N GLN A 93 13.89 -0.98 -7.83
CA GLN A 93 14.07 -0.62 -9.25
C GLN A 93 12.74 -0.41 -9.99
N PHE A 94 11.68 -1.09 -9.57
CA PHE A 94 10.36 -1.01 -10.18
C PHE A 94 9.50 0.16 -9.68
N PHE A 95 10.02 1.03 -8.80
CA PHE A 95 9.24 2.07 -8.13
C PHE A 95 9.49 3.50 -8.64
N ARG A 96 10.73 3.89 -9.01
CA ARG A 96 11.07 5.30 -9.33
C ARG A 96 10.23 5.93 -10.43
N GLY A 97 10.00 5.18 -11.52
CA GLY A 97 9.23 5.67 -12.66
C GLY A 97 7.70 5.58 -12.49
N LYS A 98 7.21 4.97 -11.40
CA LYS A 98 5.78 4.78 -11.16
C LYS A 98 5.22 5.91 -10.31
N SER A 99 3.99 6.30 -10.64
CA SER A 99 3.19 7.21 -9.83
C SER A 99 2.53 6.48 -8.67
N TRP A 100 2.59 7.07 -7.49
CA TRP A 100 2.02 6.54 -6.25
C TRP A 100 0.95 7.47 -5.64
N PRO A 101 -0.11 7.82 -6.40
CA PRO A 101 -1.10 8.83 -5.97
C PRO A 101 -1.92 8.42 -4.75
N TYR A 102 -1.90 7.14 -4.38
CA TYR A 102 -2.63 6.61 -3.23
C TYR A 102 -1.75 6.45 -1.98
N TRP A 103 -0.54 7.02 -1.98
CA TRP A 103 0.39 6.91 -0.85
C TRP A 103 -0.26 7.30 0.49
N GLU A 104 -0.89 8.48 0.55
CA GLU A 104 -1.55 8.97 1.77
C GLU A 104 -2.71 8.06 2.21
N HIS A 105 -3.48 7.51 1.25
CA HIS A 105 -4.52 6.54 1.55
C HIS A 105 -3.92 5.25 2.12
N TRP A 106 -2.77 4.82 1.61
CA TRP A 106 -2.09 3.63 2.10
C TRP A 106 -1.50 3.85 3.50
N GLN A 107 -1.03 5.06 3.83
CA GLN A 107 -0.62 5.40 5.19
C GLN A 107 -1.78 5.27 6.18
N VAL A 108 -2.99 5.71 5.81
CA VAL A 108 -4.20 5.51 6.65
C VAL A 108 -4.54 4.03 6.81
N ILE A 109 -4.44 3.26 5.72
CA ILE A 109 -4.85 1.85 5.69
C ILE A 109 -3.82 0.94 6.38
N PHE A 110 -2.51 1.20 6.25
CA PHE A 110 -1.43 0.30 6.67
C PHE A 110 -0.45 0.91 7.67
N GLY A 111 -0.32 2.23 7.78
CA GLY A 111 0.76 2.90 8.52
C GLY A 111 0.73 2.80 10.05
N TYR A 112 -0.39 2.37 10.63
CA TYR A 112 -0.51 2.13 12.07
C TYR A 112 -0.24 0.70 12.50
N ASP A 113 -0.04 -0.23 11.57
CA ASP A 113 0.27 -1.62 11.93
C ASP A 113 1.70 -1.63 12.49
N ARG A 114 1.86 -1.72 13.83
CA ARG A 114 3.18 -1.96 14.43
C ARG A 114 3.67 -3.32 13.92
N GLU A 115 4.61 -3.30 12.98
CA GLU A 115 5.36 -4.49 12.58
C GLU A 115 6.00 -5.08 13.85
N ARG A 116 5.54 -6.26 14.26
CA ARG A 116 6.17 -7.08 15.29
C ARG A 116 7.12 -8.06 14.64
#